data_AF-A0A969HI43-F1
#
_entry.id   AF-A0A969HI43-F1
#
_cell.length_a   1.000
_cell.length_b   1.000
_cell.length_c   1.000
_cell.angle_alpha   90.00
_cell.angle_beta   90.00
_cell.angle_gamma   90.00
#
_symmetry.space_group_name_H-M   'P 1'
#
loop_
_entity.id
_entity.type
_entity.pdbx_description
1 polymer ?
#
loop_
_entity_poly.entity_id
_entity_poly.type
_entity_poly.pdbx_seq_one_letter_code
_entity_poly.pdbx_strand_id
1 'polypeptide(L)'
;MTRDTYPIDVQHPVELNRYGYTANNPVNGTDPSGYNIFERAAIRAQIKLESFVASAAARGVTLATAVERAYAANYAKLRALVLQYKMPGAPERVLNNVIRGQPPFTKRTVAVGWLRDPTTGQRLQVVSTSGDAWDDNVVNALKTNEIMLTGSRVFYAHHAEINIMNWANQMGYQIIAIGAGRNPCPPCQAMAKSMGVLMK
;
A
#
# COMPACT_ATOMS: atom_id res chain seq x y z
N MET A 1 -24.88 -8.96 22.03
CA MET A 1 -23.61 -8.52 22.66
C MET A 1 -23.79 -8.61 24.17
N THR A 2 -23.18 -9.61 24.81
CA THR A 2 -23.10 -9.70 26.27
C THR A 2 -22.07 -8.66 26.75
N ARG A 3 -22.52 -7.64 27.48
CA ARG A 3 -21.63 -6.70 28.16
C ARG A 3 -20.99 -7.44 29.33
N ASP A 4 -19.66 -7.40 29.41
CA ASP A 4 -18.93 -7.83 30.59
C ASP A 4 -19.39 -6.97 31.79
N THR A 5 -19.85 -7.60 32.86
CA THR A 5 -20.38 -6.95 34.06
C THR A 5 -19.33 -6.84 35.16
N TYR A 6 -18.09 -7.28 34.92
CA TYR A 6 -17.03 -7.21 35.93
C TYR A 6 -16.59 -5.75 36.15
N PRO A 7 -16.51 -5.28 37.40
CA PRO A 7 -16.03 -3.93 37.70
C PRO A 7 -14.59 -3.75 37.23
N ILE A 8 -14.27 -2.60 36.62
CA ILE A 8 -12.93 -2.27 36.14
C ILE A 8 -12.04 -1.94 37.33
N ASP A 9 -11.04 -2.78 37.57
CA ASP A 9 -9.94 -2.54 38.49
C ASP A 9 -8.81 -1.78 37.78
N VAL A 10 -8.80 -0.47 37.99
CA VAL A 10 -7.80 0.44 37.41
C VAL A 10 -6.39 0.25 37.98
N GLN A 11 -6.23 -0.52 39.07
CA GLN A 11 -4.93 -0.85 39.64
C GLN A 11 -4.32 -2.11 39.02
N HIS A 12 -5.10 -2.86 38.22
CA HIS A 12 -4.64 -4.08 37.57
C HIS A 12 -4.21 -3.79 36.12
N PRO A 13 -2.91 -3.88 35.76
CA PRO A 13 -2.40 -3.44 34.46
C PRO A 13 -3.01 -4.18 33.24
N VAL A 14 -3.51 -5.39 33.46
CA VAL A 14 -4.19 -6.18 32.44
C VAL A 14 -5.57 -5.61 32.12
N GLU A 15 -6.25 -5.01 33.10
CA GLU A 15 -7.60 -4.45 32.93
C GLU A 15 -7.60 -3.11 32.20
N LEU A 16 -6.50 -2.35 32.30
CA LEU A 16 -6.28 -1.15 31.46
C LEU A 16 -6.21 -1.48 29.97
N ASN A 17 -5.92 -2.74 29.62
CA ASN A 17 -5.85 -3.22 28.24
C ASN A 17 -7.05 -4.10 27.83
N ARG A 18 -8.05 -4.29 28.70
CA ARG A 18 -9.18 -5.24 28.49
C ARG A 18 -9.91 -5.00 27.17
N TYR A 19 -10.02 -3.74 26.74
CA TYR A 19 -10.63 -3.35 25.46
C TYR A 19 -9.63 -3.21 24.29
N GLY A 20 -8.35 -3.01 24.58
CA GLY A 20 -7.29 -2.96 23.57
C GLY A 20 -7.16 -4.30 22.86
N TYR A 21 -7.19 -5.42 23.59
CA TYR A 21 -7.11 -6.76 23.02
C TYR A 21 -8.34 -7.18 22.20
N THR A 22 -9.53 -6.62 22.46
CA THR A 22 -10.71 -6.88 21.63
C THR A 22 -10.69 -6.11 20.31
N ALA A 23 -10.18 -4.88 20.29
CA ALA A 23 -10.03 -4.09 19.06
C ALA A 23 -8.86 -4.60 18.20
N ASN A 24 -7.75 -4.94 18.85
CA ASN A 24 -6.52 -5.45 18.25
C ASN A 24 -6.39 -6.98 18.43
N ASN A 25 -7.49 -7.69 18.15
CA ASN A 25 -7.57 -9.13 18.31
C ASN A 25 -6.99 -9.86 17.08
N PRO A 26 -6.09 -10.84 17.25
CA PRO A 26 -5.61 -11.70 16.15
C PRO A 26 -6.72 -12.34 15.31
N VAL A 27 -7.89 -12.59 15.91
CA VAL A 27 -9.10 -13.10 15.22
C VAL A 27 -9.58 -12.15 14.12
N ASN A 28 -9.36 -10.83 14.27
CA ASN A 28 -9.69 -9.81 13.28
C ASN A 28 -8.52 -9.49 12.33
N GLY A 29 -7.44 -10.27 12.37
CA GLY A 29 -6.26 -10.06 11.53
C GLY A 29 -5.40 -8.85 11.93
N THR A 30 -5.65 -8.27 13.10
CA THR A 30 -4.89 -7.17 13.71
C THR A 30 -4.21 -7.67 14.96
N ASP A 31 -2.93 -7.38 15.13
CA ASP A 31 -2.20 -7.79 16.33
C ASP A 31 -2.36 -6.80 17.49
N PRO A 32 -1.94 -7.14 18.72
CA PRO A 32 -2.03 -6.24 19.87
C PRO A 32 -1.40 -4.85 19.65
N SER A 33 -0.38 -4.72 18.79
CA SER A 33 0.24 -3.44 18.44
C SER A 33 -0.54 -2.61 17.40
N GLY A 34 -1.69 -3.09 16.94
CA GLY A 34 -2.60 -2.40 16.02
C GLY A 34 -2.30 -2.60 14.54
N TYR A 35 -1.32 -3.46 14.20
CA TYR A 35 -0.98 -3.73 12.82
C TYR A 35 -1.77 -4.91 12.26
N ASN A 36 -2.35 -4.71 11.07
CA ASN A 36 -2.91 -5.81 10.31
C ASN A 36 -1.83 -6.65 9.60
N ILE A 37 -2.22 -7.83 9.09
CA ILE A 37 -1.30 -8.74 8.38
C ILE A 37 -0.58 -8.09 7.18
N PHE A 38 -1.23 -7.18 6.46
CA PHE A 38 -0.64 -6.48 5.30
C PHE A 38 0.34 -5.41 5.75
N GLU A 39 0.06 -4.70 6.84
CA GLU A 39 0.94 -3.68 7.40
C GLU A 39 2.26 -4.31 7.86
N ARG A 40 2.18 -5.42 8.60
CA ARG A 40 3.39 -6.17 8.98
C ARG A 40 4.17 -6.68 7.77
N ALA A 41 3.47 -7.23 6.79
CA ALA A 41 4.10 -7.73 5.57
C ALA A 41 4.78 -6.59 4.78
N ALA A 42 4.13 -5.43 4.66
CA ALA A 42 4.66 -4.25 4.00
C ALA A 42 5.91 -3.72 4.73
N ILE A 43 5.88 -3.64 6.06
CA ILE A 43 7.03 -3.23 6.88
C ILE A 43 8.22 -4.18 6.64
N ARG A 44 8.00 -5.50 6.72
CA ARG A 44 9.07 -6.49 6.47
C ARG A 44 9.62 -6.40 5.05
N ALA A 45 8.75 -6.21 4.05
CA ALA A 45 9.16 -6.06 2.66
C ALA A 45 9.97 -4.77 2.45
N GLN A 46 9.60 -3.68 3.13
CA GLN A 46 10.32 -2.42 3.10
C GLN A 46 11.72 -2.57 3.69
N ILE A 47 11.83 -3.11 4.91
CA ILE A 47 13.12 -3.33 5.59
C ILE A 47 14.04 -4.17 4.70
N LYS A 48 13.50 -5.23 4.08
CA LYS A 48 14.26 -6.08 3.17
C LYS A 48 14.75 -5.30 1.94
N LEU A 49 13.88 -4.51 1.30
CA LEU A 49 14.24 -3.67 0.16
C LEU A 49 15.32 -2.64 0.52
N GLU A 50 15.14 -1.91 1.61
CA GLU A 50 16.06 -0.88 2.07
C GLU A 50 17.42 -1.48 2.48
N SER A 51 17.42 -2.61 3.20
CA SER A 51 18.65 -3.33 3.54
C SER A 51 19.42 -3.80 2.29
N PHE A 52 18.69 -4.23 1.27
CA PHE A 52 19.28 -4.69 0.02
C PHE A 52 19.92 -3.51 -0.73
N VAL A 53 19.19 -2.40 -0.87
CA VAL A 53 19.68 -1.16 -1.49
C VAL A 53 20.89 -0.62 -0.74
N ALA A 54 20.84 -0.53 0.59
CA ALA A 54 21.95 -0.07 1.42
C ALA A 54 23.17 -0.98 1.28
N SER A 55 23.00 -2.31 1.29
CA SER A 55 24.10 -3.25 1.15
C SER A 55 24.79 -3.19 -0.22
N ALA A 56 24.05 -2.87 -1.29
CA ALA A 56 24.61 -2.73 -2.62
C ALA A 56 25.38 -1.43 -2.77
N ALA A 57 24.83 -0.33 -2.23
CA ALA A 57 25.51 0.96 -2.17
C ALA A 57 26.83 0.86 -1.39
N ALA A 58 26.82 0.22 -0.21
CA ALA A 58 28.02 0.02 0.61
C ALA A 58 29.11 -0.82 -0.07
N ARG A 59 28.72 -1.72 -0.99
CA ARG A 59 29.66 -2.55 -1.75
C ARG A 59 30.12 -1.89 -3.06
N GLY A 60 29.61 -0.70 -3.41
CA GLY A 60 29.90 -0.05 -4.69
C GLY A 60 29.43 -0.86 -5.90
N VAL A 61 28.50 -1.81 -5.71
CA VAL A 61 28.02 -2.69 -6.78
C VAL A 61 26.80 -2.06 -7.43
N THR A 62 26.79 -1.98 -8.76
CA THR A 62 25.58 -1.64 -9.50
C THR A 62 24.50 -2.67 -9.18
N LEU A 63 23.41 -2.22 -8.56
CA LEU A 63 22.29 -3.10 -8.21
C LEU A 63 21.84 -3.90 -9.43
N ALA A 64 21.83 -5.23 -9.29
CA ALA A 64 21.15 -6.08 -10.25
C ALA A 64 19.69 -5.63 -10.35
N THR A 65 19.37 -4.91 -11.43
CA THR A 65 18.13 -4.16 -11.56
C THR A 65 16.91 -5.07 -11.39
N ALA A 66 17.01 -6.33 -11.80
CA ALA A 66 15.97 -7.33 -11.61
C ALA A 66 15.63 -7.61 -10.13
N VAL A 67 16.63 -7.65 -9.25
CA VAL A 67 16.43 -7.97 -7.81
C VAL A 67 15.80 -6.77 -7.09
N GLU A 68 16.30 -5.55 -7.36
CA GLU A 68 15.69 -4.32 -6.84
C GLU A 68 14.23 -4.23 -7.29
N ARG A 69 13.94 -4.48 -8.58
CA ARG A 69 12.57 -4.53 -9.12
C ARG A 69 11.69 -5.53 -8.39
N ALA A 70 12.18 -6.75 -8.14
CA ALA A 70 11.39 -7.80 -7.48
C ALA A 70 11.00 -7.42 -6.04
N TYR A 71 11.95 -6.90 -5.25
CA TYR A 71 11.68 -6.44 -3.89
C TYR A 71 10.78 -5.20 -3.87
N ALA A 72 11.05 -4.23 -4.75
CA ALA A 72 10.24 -3.03 -4.91
C ALA A 72 8.80 -3.36 -5.29
N ALA A 73 8.57 -4.30 -6.22
CA ALA A 73 7.23 -4.72 -6.62
C ALA A 73 6.48 -5.42 -5.48
N ASN A 74 7.18 -6.25 -4.69
CA ASN A 74 6.58 -6.91 -3.54
C ASN A 74 6.17 -5.89 -2.46
N TYR A 75 7.06 -4.95 -2.14
CA TYR A 75 6.77 -3.87 -1.21
C TYR A 75 5.60 -3.00 -1.71
N ALA A 76 5.66 -2.52 -2.95
CA ALA A 76 4.64 -1.67 -3.54
C ALA A 76 3.26 -2.34 -3.52
N LYS A 77 3.17 -3.64 -3.84
CA LYS A 77 1.92 -4.41 -3.78
C LYS A 77 1.35 -4.44 -2.36
N LEU A 78 2.18 -4.77 -1.38
CA LEU A 78 1.75 -4.86 0.02
C LEU A 78 1.35 -3.49 0.56
N ARG A 79 2.10 -2.44 0.24
CA ARG A 79 1.76 -1.06 0.62
C ARG A 79 0.45 -0.60 -0.02
N ALA A 80 0.23 -0.91 -1.29
CA ALA A 80 -1.03 -0.60 -1.97
C ALA A 80 -2.21 -1.33 -1.34
N LEU A 81 -2.04 -2.60 -0.94
CA LEU A 81 -3.07 -3.34 -0.19
C LEU A 81 -3.35 -2.69 1.16
N VAL A 82 -2.33 -2.34 1.95
CA VAL A 82 -2.48 -1.63 3.23
C VAL A 82 -3.37 -0.40 3.06
N LEU A 83 -3.05 0.44 2.09
CA LEU A 83 -3.80 1.68 1.83
C LEU A 83 -5.20 1.40 1.27
N GLN A 84 -5.35 0.38 0.42
CA GLN A 84 -6.64 -0.06 -0.10
C GLN A 84 -7.59 -0.51 1.02
N TYR A 85 -7.08 -1.15 2.07
CA TYR A 85 -7.86 -1.56 3.25
C TYR A 85 -8.30 -0.39 4.14
N LYS A 86 -7.65 0.77 4.04
CA LYS A 86 -8.07 1.99 4.74
C LYS A 86 -9.19 2.73 4.00
N MET A 87 -9.49 2.38 2.75
CA MET A 87 -10.61 2.99 2.04
C MET A 87 -11.97 2.54 2.63
N PRO A 88 -12.96 3.43 2.75
CA PRO A 88 -14.28 3.12 3.29
C PRO A 88 -14.96 2.07 2.42
N GLY A 89 -15.64 1.13 3.06
CA GLY A 89 -16.26 -0.01 2.38
C GLY A 89 -15.33 -1.21 2.16
N ALA A 90 -14.06 -1.16 2.56
CA ALA A 90 -13.18 -2.34 2.53
C ALA A 90 -13.49 -3.40 3.62
N PRO A 91 -13.89 -3.08 4.87
CA PRO A 91 -14.14 -4.12 5.88
C PRO A 91 -15.58 -4.65 5.89
N GLU A 92 -16.57 -3.76 5.82
CA GLU A 92 -18.00 -4.11 5.97
C GLU A 92 -18.58 -4.82 4.74
N ARG A 93 -17.94 -4.65 3.57
CA ARG A 93 -18.35 -5.32 2.32
C ARG A 93 -17.57 -6.59 2.00
N VAL A 94 -16.49 -6.93 2.71
CA VAL A 94 -15.79 -8.22 2.47
C VAL A 94 -16.70 -9.39 2.82
N LEU A 95 -17.36 -9.35 3.97
CA LEU A 95 -18.27 -10.44 4.38
C LEU A 95 -19.55 -10.46 3.53
N ASN A 96 -20.13 -9.31 3.18
CA ASN A 96 -21.37 -9.25 2.41
C ASN A 96 -21.19 -9.43 0.89
N ASN A 97 -20.05 -9.05 0.32
CA ASN A 97 -19.82 -9.18 -1.13
C ASN A 97 -19.27 -10.56 -1.52
N VAL A 98 -18.66 -11.32 -0.60
CA VAL A 98 -18.37 -12.75 -0.81
C VAL A 98 -19.66 -13.54 -1.06
N ILE A 99 -20.76 -13.16 -0.41
CA ILE A 99 -22.10 -13.78 -0.60
C ILE A 99 -22.73 -13.35 -1.94
N ARG A 100 -22.33 -12.22 -2.53
CA ARG A 100 -22.95 -11.64 -3.74
C ARG A 100 -22.05 -11.61 -4.99
N GLY A 101 -20.87 -12.23 -4.96
CA GLY A 101 -19.94 -12.29 -6.09
C GLY A 101 -19.42 -10.93 -6.57
N GLN A 102 -19.53 -9.87 -5.76
CA GLN A 102 -19.03 -8.54 -6.10
C GLN A 102 -17.63 -8.35 -5.50
N PRO A 103 -16.72 -7.60 -6.13
CA PRO A 103 -15.44 -7.29 -5.50
C PRO A 103 -15.67 -6.47 -4.22
N PRO A 104 -14.98 -6.77 -3.12
CA PRO A 104 -15.25 -6.19 -1.80
C PRO A 104 -14.73 -4.75 -1.61
N PHE A 105 -14.13 -4.16 -2.64
CA PHE A 105 -13.55 -2.83 -2.59
C PHE A 105 -14.44 -1.81 -3.30
N THR A 106 -14.32 -0.54 -2.91
CA THR A 106 -14.89 0.57 -3.69
C THR A 106 -14.38 0.52 -5.14
N LYS A 107 -15.07 1.20 -6.06
CA LYS A 107 -14.59 1.34 -7.46
C LYS A 107 -13.22 2.03 -7.56
N ARG A 108 -12.62 2.47 -6.43
CA ARG A 108 -11.33 3.15 -6.37
C ARG A 108 -10.21 2.15 -6.10
N THR A 109 -9.17 2.22 -6.92
CA THR A 109 -7.92 1.47 -6.75
C THR A 109 -6.86 2.39 -6.17
N VAL A 110 -6.11 1.93 -5.17
CA VAL A 110 -4.84 2.54 -4.77
C VAL A 110 -3.69 1.84 -5.46
N ALA A 111 -2.72 2.59 -5.98
CA ALA A 111 -1.45 2.08 -6.46
C ALA A 111 -0.29 2.79 -5.77
N VAL A 112 0.83 2.08 -5.65
CA VAL A 112 2.08 2.58 -5.09
C VAL A 112 3.19 2.32 -6.10
N GLY A 113 3.96 3.35 -6.40
CA GLY A 113 5.16 3.29 -7.24
C GLY A 113 6.41 3.43 -6.39
N TRP A 114 7.41 2.59 -6.67
CA TRP A 114 8.77 2.76 -6.19
C TRP A 114 9.62 3.32 -7.33
N LEU A 115 10.11 4.55 -7.16
CA LEU A 115 10.78 5.30 -8.21
C LEU A 115 12.21 5.64 -7.80
N ARG A 116 13.05 5.88 -8.80
CA ARG A 116 14.45 6.29 -8.65
C ARG A 116 14.73 7.50 -9.53
N ASP A 117 15.33 8.53 -8.96
CA ASP A 117 15.95 9.60 -9.73
C ASP A 117 17.17 9.03 -10.47
N PRO A 118 17.21 9.07 -11.81
CA PRO A 118 18.32 8.51 -12.57
C PRO A 118 19.64 9.28 -12.37
N THR A 119 19.59 10.53 -11.91
CA THR A 119 20.75 11.41 -11.73
C THR A 119 21.38 11.23 -10.35
N THR A 120 20.55 11.28 -9.30
CA THR A 120 21.03 11.22 -7.91
C THR A 120 21.00 9.79 -7.35
N GLY A 121 20.26 8.88 -8.00
CA GLY A 121 19.94 7.57 -7.45
C GLY A 121 18.99 7.63 -6.25
N GLN A 122 18.46 8.79 -5.87
CA GLN A 122 17.50 8.93 -4.77
C GLN A 122 16.24 8.11 -5.07
N ARG A 123 15.70 7.40 -4.06
CA ARG A 123 14.43 6.69 -4.18
C ARG A 123 13.31 7.46 -3.52
N LEU A 124 12.14 7.39 -4.12
CA LEU A 124 10.92 7.93 -3.54
C LEU A 124 9.72 7.02 -3.80
N GLN A 125 8.66 7.28 -3.06
CA GLN A 125 7.41 6.55 -3.18
C GLN A 125 6.32 7.49 -3.68
N VAL A 126 5.56 7.02 -4.66
CA VAL A 126 4.40 7.74 -5.20
C VAL A 126 3.18 6.89 -4.94
N VAL A 127 2.15 7.46 -4.33
CA VAL A 127 0.88 6.80 -4.07
C VAL A 127 -0.18 7.48 -4.90
N SER A 128 -0.95 6.72 -5.67
CA SER A 128 -2.06 7.25 -6.47
C SER A 128 -3.35 6.52 -6.19
N THR A 129 -4.47 7.22 -6.40
CA THR A 129 -5.82 6.67 -6.41
C THR A 129 -6.45 6.86 -7.79
N SER A 130 -7.33 5.94 -8.20
CA SER A 130 -8.14 6.11 -9.41
C SER A 130 -9.33 7.07 -9.20
N GLY A 131 -9.57 7.51 -7.96
CA GLY A 131 -10.57 8.53 -7.64
C GLY A 131 -10.01 9.95 -7.73
N ASP A 132 -10.89 10.93 -7.80
CA ASP A 132 -10.54 12.36 -7.79
C ASP A 132 -10.34 12.95 -6.39
N ALA A 133 -10.64 12.16 -5.36
CA ALA A 133 -10.46 12.54 -3.97
C ALA A 133 -9.90 11.35 -3.19
N TRP A 134 -9.06 11.67 -2.20
CA TRP A 134 -8.60 10.72 -1.21
C TRP A 134 -9.61 10.56 -0.08
N ASP A 135 -9.53 9.42 0.58
CA ASP A 135 -10.21 9.22 1.86
C ASP A 135 -9.28 9.60 3.00
N ASP A 136 -9.80 10.25 4.03
CA ASP A 136 -9.02 10.75 5.17
C ASP A 136 -8.23 9.63 5.86
N ASN A 137 -8.79 8.41 5.98
CA ASN A 137 -8.07 7.29 6.59
C ASN A 137 -6.85 6.87 5.78
N VAL A 138 -6.93 7.02 4.45
CA VAL A 138 -5.80 6.74 3.57
C VAL A 138 -4.76 7.84 3.68
N VAL A 139 -5.18 9.11 3.66
CA VAL A 139 -4.28 10.27 3.83
C VAL A 139 -3.53 10.18 5.16
N ASN A 140 -4.25 9.90 6.26
CA ASN A 140 -3.66 9.75 7.59
C ASN A 140 -2.71 8.54 7.71
N ALA A 141 -2.84 7.57 6.81
CA ALA A 141 -1.95 6.40 6.76
C ALA A 141 -0.75 6.60 5.84
N LEU A 142 -0.66 7.71 5.08
CA LEU A 142 0.49 8.03 4.25
C LEU A 142 1.69 8.39 5.11
N LYS A 143 2.89 8.05 4.62
CA LYS A 143 4.15 8.47 5.23
C LYS A 143 4.47 9.89 4.78
N THR A 144 5.19 10.63 5.60
CA THR A 144 5.60 12.02 5.31
C THR A 144 6.46 12.16 4.05
N ASN A 145 7.11 11.09 3.60
CA ASN A 145 7.94 11.07 2.39
C ASN A 145 7.25 10.42 1.17
N GLU A 146 5.96 10.09 1.26
CA GLU A 146 5.18 9.60 0.13
C GLU A 146 4.56 10.76 -0.65
N ILE A 147 4.74 10.76 -1.97
CA ILE A 147 4.10 11.73 -2.87
C ILE A 147 2.71 11.22 -3.21
N MET A 148 1.70 12.06 -2.97
CA MET A 148 0.30 11.71 -3.18
C MET A 148 -0.21 12.26 -4.52
N LEU A 149 -0.81 11.41 -5.36
CA LEU A 149 -1.43 11.77 -6.64
C LEU A 149 -2.92 11.45 -6.65
N THR A 150 -3.76 12.41 -7.00
CA THR A 150 -5.18 12.17 -7.26
C THR A 150 -5.41 11.79 -8.72
N GLY A 151 -6.43 10.95 -8.96
CA GLY A 151 -7.00 10.77 -10.28
C GLY A 151 -7.89 11.95 -10.67
N SER A 152 -8.59 11.81 -11.79
CA SER A 152 -9.55 12.81 -12.28
C SER A 152 -10.91 12.16 -12.53
N ARG A 153 -12.00 12.92 -12.34
CA ARG A 153 -13.37 12.49 -12.72
C ARG A 153 -13.61 12.52 -14.22
N VAL A 154 -12.73 13.19 -14.97
CA VAL A 154 -12.92 13.49 -16.38
C VAL A 154 -12.43 12.29 -17.19
N PHE A 155 -13.34 11.33 -17.42
CA PHE A 155 -13.21 10.11 -18.25
C PHE A 155 -12.65 8.83 -17.59
N TYR A 156 -13.07 7.70 -18.17
CA TYR A 156 -12.79 6.30 -17.83
C TYR A 156 -11.30 5.88 -17.89
N ALA A 157 -10.35 6.81 -18.00
CA ALA A 157 -8.94 6.54 -18.25
C ALA A 157 -8.02 6.73 -17.03
N HIS A 158 -8.54 7.15 -15.87
CA HIS A 158 -7.71 7.47 -14.70
C HIS A 158 -7.46 6.27 -13.80
N HIS A 159 -6.62 5.35 -14.28
CA HIS A 159 -6.09 4.28 -13.46
C HIS A 159 -4.97 4.81 -12.57
N ALA A 160 -4.94 4.41 -11.31
CA ALA A 160 -3.93 4.86 -10.35
C ALA A 160 -2.50 4.57 -10.85
N GLU A 161 -2.32 3.43 -11.51
CA GLU A 161 -1.08 3.00 -12.13
C GLU A 161 -0.65 3.96 -13.25
N ILE A 162 -1.59 4.39 -14.11
CA ILE A 162 -1.34 5.32 -15.21
C ILE A 162 -0.95 6.69 -14.68
N ASN A 163 -1.60 7.17 -13.63
CA ASN A 163 -1.25 8.45 -12.99
C ASN A 163 0.21 8.45 -12.52
N ILE A 164 0.67 7.36 -11.88
CA ILE A 164 2.06 7.21 -11.45
C ILE A 164 3.00 7.20 -12.66
N MET A 165 2.67 6.44 -13.71
CA MET A 165 3.51 6.34 -14.91
C MET A 165 3.66 7.69 -15.63
N ASN A 166 2.55 8.41 -15.78
CA ASN A 166 2.55 9.74 -16.42
C ASN A 166 3.33 10.76 -15.58
N TRP A 167 3.09 10.81 -14.27
CA TRP A 167 3.80 11.73 -13.38
C TRP A 167 5.30 11.45 -13.35
N ALA A 168 5.69 10.18 -13.25
CA ALA A 168 7.09 9.78 -13.25
C ALA A 168 7.79 10.19 -14.54
N ASN A 169 7.15 9.96 -15.69
CA ASN A 169 7.67 10.35 -17.00
C ASN A 169 7.82 11.87 -17.13
N GLN A 170 6.82 12.64 -16.66
CA GLN A 170 6.87 14.10 -16.66
C GLN A 170 7.99 14.65 -15.77
N MET A 171 8.23 14.01 -14.63
CA MET A 171 9.24 14.42 -13.65
C MET A 171 10.63 13.82 -13.90
N GLY A 172 10.80 13.01 -14.95
CA GLY A 172 12.09 12.40 -15.28
C GLY A 172 12.54 11.27 -14.34
N TYR A 173 11.63 10.67 -13.58
CA TYR A 173 11.95 9.56 -12.68
C TYR A 173 11.91 8.21 -13.40
N GLN A 174 12.86 7.34 -13.06
CA GLN A 174 12.81 5.94 -13.45
C GLN A 174 11.87 5.17 -12.53
N ILE A 175 10.86 4.53 -13.11
CA ILE A 175 9.96 3.66 -12.36
C ILE A 175 10.63 2.29 -12.20
N ILE A 176 10.82 1.85 -10.96
CA ILE A 176 11.38 0.54 -10.65
C ILE A 176 10.25 -0.49 -10.61
N ALA A 177 9.17 -0.20 -9.87
CA ALA A 177 8.02 -1.07 -9.78
C ALA A 177 6.73 -0.31 -9.43
N ILE A 178 5.59 -0.89 -9.79
CA ILE A 178 4.27 -0.44 -9.36
C ILE A 178 3.51 -1.62 -8.76
N GLY A 179 2.87 -1.40 -7.62
CA GLY A 179 1.94 -2.34 -7.01
C GLY A 179 0.55 -1.72 -6.89
N ALA A 180 -0.50 -2.44 -7.23
CA ALA A 180 -1.88 -1.97 -7.11
C ALA A 180 -2.65 -2.79 -6.07
N GLY A 181 -3.56 -2.16 -5.34
CA GLY A 181 -4.44 -2.83 -4.37
C GLY A 181 -5.42 -3.81 -5.02
N ARG A 182 -5.65 -3.67 -6.33
CA ARG A 182 -6.43 -4.56 -7.18
C ARG A 182 -5.57 -5.05 -8.34
N ASN A 183 -6.01 -6.08 -9.05
CA ASN A 183 -5.30 -6.54 -10.24
C ASN A 183 -5.33 -5.43 -11.31
N PRO A 184 -4.17 -4.94 -11.78
CA PRO A 184 -4.11 -3.94 -12.83
C PRO A 184 -4.80 -4.44 -14.10
N CYS A 185 -5.50 -3.56 -14.82
CA CYS A 185 -6.15 -3.94 -16.07
C CYS A 185 -5.11 -4.20 -17.18
N PRO A 186 -5.47 -4.94 -18.27
CA PRO A 186 -4.54 -5.23 -19.36
C PRO A 186 -3.87 -3.98 -19.97
N PRO A 187 -4.58 -2.85 -20.19
CA PRO A 187 -3.92 -1.60 -20.62
C PRO A 187 -2.82 -1.09 -19.68
N CYS A 188 -3.05 -1.11 -18.36
CA CYS A 188 -2.04 -0.69 -17.38
C CYS A 188 -0.81 -1.60 -17.41
N GLN A 189 -1.02 -2.92 -17.52
CA GLN A 189 0.05 -3.90 -17.61
C GLN A 189 0.86 -3.73 -18.90
N ALA A 190 0.19 -3.48 -20.03
CA ALA A 190 0.84 -3.25 -21.31
C ALA A 190 1.72 -2.00 -21.29
N MET A 191 1.22 -0.90 -20.72
CA MET A 191 1.98 0.35 -20.55
C MET A 191 3.18 0.16 -19.61
N ALA A 192 2.99 -0.52 -18.48
CA ALA A 192 4.08 -0.82 -17.55
C ALA A 192 5.17 -1.66 -18.24
N LYS A 193 4.77 -2.66 -19.02
CA LYS A 193 5.69 -3.50 -19.79
C LYS A 193 6.49 -2.69 -20.82
N SER A 194 5.86 -1.76 -21.56
CA SER A 194 6.58 -0.91 -22.51
C SER A 194 7.58 0.03 -21.85
N MET A 195 7.38 0.36 -20.57
CA MET A 195 8.31 1.16 -19.77
C MET A 195 9.36 0.32 -19.02
N GLY A 196 9.35 -1.02 -19.16
CA GLY A 196 10.24 -1.91 -18.42
C GLY A 196 9.97 -1.96 -16.91
N VAL A 197 8.74 -1.63 -16.49
CA VAL A 197 8.30 -1.58 -15.10
C VAL A 197 7.75 -2.94 -14.67
N LEU A 198 8.17 -3.42 -13.51
CA LEU A 198 7.56 -4.60 -12.90
C LEU A 198 6.27 -4.19 -12.17
N MET A 199 5.15 -4.80 -12.56
CA MET A 199 3.82 -4.50 -12.02
C MET A 199 3.24 -5.70 -11.26
N LYS A 200 2.63 -5.44 -10.09
CA LYS A 200 1.99 -6.47 -9.24
C LYS A 200 0.62 -6.05 -8.69
#